data_AF-A0A2I0PMC8-F1
#
_entry.id   AF-A0A2I0PMC8-F1
#
_cell.length_a   1.000
_cell.length_b   1.000
_cell.length_c   1.000
_cell.angle_alpha   90.00
_cell.angle_beta   90.00
_cell.angle_gamma   90.00
#
_symmetry.space_group_name_H-M   'P 1'
#
loop_
_entity.id
_entity.type
_entity.pdbx_description
1 polymer ?
#
loop_
_entity_poly.entity_id
_entity_poly.type
_entity_poly.pdbx_seq_one_letter_code
_entity_poly.pdbx_strand_id
1 'polypeptide(L)'
;MNLKQQGMILKIVSAFATGLWVAGLIIGSIYLVLLAILIVIIEIPIIYIKRDHLKEMFQGDGNVVEDERTQLINEKASTMTLGIFIAVIIYVGIIILALRNSFPEWILTGYILIGSAVLCLVIYGISRIYYSRKY
;
A
#
# COMPACT_ATOMS: atom_id res chain seq x y z
N MET A 1 -14.19 -21.02 -4.32
CA MET A 1 -12.94 -20.95 -3.52
C MET A 1 -13.29 -20.43 -2.13
N ASN A 2 -12.84 -21.08 -1.06
CA ASN A 2 -13.13 -20.64 0.32
C ASN A 2 -12.47 -19.29 0.63
N LEU A 3 -13.05 -18.45 1.50
CA LEU A 3 -12.52 -17.16 1.93
C LEU A 3 -11.08 -17.26 2.45
N LYS A 4 -10.76 -18.28 3.25
CA LYS A 4 -9.39 -18.54 3.73
C LYS A 4 -8.40 -18.79 2.59
N GLN A 5 -8.80 -19.53 1.56
CA GLN A 5 -7.98 -19.74 0.36
C GLN A 5 -7.80 -18.44 -0.44
N GLN A 6 -8.85 -17.61 -0.54
CA GLN A 6 -8.78 -16.31 -1.21
C GLN A 6 -7.83 -15.35 -0.50
N GLY A 7 -7.89 -15.29 0.83
CA GLY A 7 -6.95 -14.51 1.65
C GLY A 7 -5.51 -15.01 1.49
N MET A 8 -5.30 -16.33 1.42
CA MET A 8 -3.97 -16.90 1.17
C MET A 8 -3.41 -16.52 -0.21
N ILE A 9 -4.23 -16.58 -1.26
CA ILE A 9 -3.80 -16.13 -2.60
C ILE A 9 -3.42 -14.66 -2.58
N LEU A 10 -4.25 -13.78 -1.99
CA LEU A 10 -3.92 -12.36 -1.88
C LEU A 10 -2.60 -12.12 -1.13
N LYS A 11 -2.35 -12.83 -0.02
CA LYS A 11 -1.05 -12.72 0.68
C LYS A 11 0.13 -13.10 -0.22
N ILE A 12 0.00 -14.18 -0.98
CA ILE A 12 1.07 -14.66 -1.88
C ILE A 12 1.29 -13.66 -3.02
N VAL A 13 0.23 -13.16 -3.64
CA VAL A 13 0.33 -12.22 -4.77
C VAL A 13 0.90 -10.88 -4.28
N SER A 14 0.50 -10.36 -3.12
CA SER A 14 1.08 -9.15 -2.55
C SER A 14 2.56 -9.33 -2.14
N ALA A 15 2.92 -10.50 -1.60
CA ALA A 15 4.32 -10.82 -1.29
C ALA A 15 5.17 -10.92 -2.58
N PHE A 16 4.62 -11.50 -3.63
CA PHE A 16 5.25 -11.59 -4.94
C PHE A 16 5.43 -10.20 -5.58
N ALA A 17 4.41 -9.35 -5.55
CA ALA A 17 4.49 -7.97 -6.02
C ALA A 17 5.58 -7.18 -5.27
N THR A 18 5.66 -7.36 -3.94
CA THR A 18 6.72 -6.75 -3.13
C THR A 18 8.10 -7.25 -3.53
N GLY A 19 8.25 -8.57 -3.74
CA GLY A 19 9.50 -9.17 -4.22
C GLY A 19 9.94 -8.63 -5.58
N LEU A 20 9.02 -8.48 -6.53
CA LEU A 20 9.29 -7.87 -7.84
C LEU A 20 9.73 -6.41 -7.71
N TRP A 21 9.12 -5.67 -6.79
CA TRP A 21 9.46 -4.27 -6.55
C TRP A 21 10.89 -4.13 -6.02
N VAL A 22 11.25 -4.91 -5.00
CA VAL A 22 12.61 -4.93 -4.43
C VAL A 22 13.63 -5.40 -5.46
N ALA A 23 13.36 -6.49 -6.17
CA ALA A 23 14.26 -6.99 -7.22
C ALA A 23 14.44 -5.99 -8.36
N GLY A 24 13.36 -5.33 -8.79
CA GLY A 24 13.39 -4.30 -9.82
C GLY A 24 14.28 -3.10 -9.44
N LEU A 25 14.21 -2.67 -8.18
CA LEU A 25 15.08 -1.60 -7.66
C LEU A 25 16.55 -2.03 -7.59
N ILE A 26 16.84 -3.25 -7.10
CA ILE A 26 18.22 -3.76 -6.99
C ILE A 26 18.88 -3.93 -8.36
N ILE A 27 18.14 -4.47 -9.33
CA ILE A 27 18.64 -4.75 -10.68
C ILE A 27 18.61 -3.49 -11.57
N GLY A 28 17.90 -2.43 -11.14
CA GLY A 28 17.69 -1.23 -11.95
C GLY A 28 16.74 -1.44 -13.14
N SER A 29 15.84 -2.41 -13.06
CA SER A 29 14.89 -2.75 -14.13
C SER A 29 13.53 -2.10 -13.92
N ILE A 30 13.23 -1.08 -14.73
CA ILE A 30 11.95 -0.38 -14.69
C ILE A 30 10.75 -1.27 -15.03
N TYR A 31 10.93 -2.27 -15.88
CA TYR A 31 9.85 -3.19 -16.28
C TYR A 31 9.36 -4.03 -15.10
N LEU A 32 10.25 -4.48 -14.21
CA LEU A 32 9.87 -5.23 -13.01
C LEU A 32 9.11 -4.36 -12.02
N VAL A 33 9.54 -3.10 -11.86
CA VAL A 33 8.86 -2.12 -11.01
C VAL A 33 7.47 -1.81 -11.55
N LEU A 34 7.33 -1.57 -12.85
CA LEU A 34 6.03 -1.31 -13.49
C LEU A 34 5.09 -2.52 -13.39
N LEU A 35 5.61 -3.74 -13.54
CA LEU A 35 4.83 -4.96 -13.35
C LEU A 35 4.31 -5.09 -11.91
N ALA A 36 5.16 -4.82 -10.91
CA ALA A 36 4.75 -4.82 -9.51
C ALA A 36 3.63 -3.81 -9.23
N ILE A 37 3.75 -2.58 -9.78
CA ILE A 37 2.72 -1.55 -9.66
C ILE A 37 1.41 -2.00 -10.33
N LEU A 38 1.48 -2.61 -11.51
CA LEU A 38 0.29 -3.12 -12.21
C LEU A 38 -0.44 -4.18 -11.37
N ILE A 39 0.30 -5.10 -10.75
CA ILE A 39 -0.29 -6.12 -9.86
C ILE A 39 -1.02 -5.44 -8.70
N VAL A 40 -0.40 -4.46 -8.03
CA VAL A 40 -1.03 -3.72 -6.94
C VAL A 40 -2.29 -2.97 -7.39
N ILE A 41 -2.26 -2.34 -8.57
CA ILE A 41 -3.43 -1.66 -9.16
C ILE A 41 -4.60 -2.63 -9.36
N ILE A 42 -4.33 -3.89 -9.71
CA ILE A 42 -5.35 -4.94 -9.87
C ILE A 42 -5.81 -5.49 -8.51
N GLU A 43 -4.90 -5.63 -7.55
CA GLU A 43 -5.23 -6.11 -6.20
C GLU A 43 -6.15 -5.16 -5.44
N ILE A 44 -5.95 -3.84 -5.55
CA ILE A 44 -6.72 -2.83 -4.83
C ILE A 44 -8.25 -2.99 -5.05
N PRO A 45 -8.78 -3.05 -6.28
CA PRO A 45 -10.20 -3.32 -6.53
C PRO A 45 -10.68 -4.64 -5.93
N ILE A 46 -9.87 -5.70 -6.02
CA ILE A 46 -10.24 -7.03 -5.51
C ILE A 46 -10.39 -6.99 -4.00
N ILE A 47 -9.42 -6.39 -3.30
CA ILE A 47 -9.46 -6.19 -1.84
C ILE A 47 -10.66 -5.30 -1.48
N TYR A 48 -10.88 -4.24 -2.24
CA TYR A 48 -11.98 -3.30 -2.00
C TYR A 48 -13.36 -3.94 -2.16
N ILE A 49 -13.56 -4.83 -3.13
CA ILE A 49 -14.82 -5.57 -3.31
C ILE A 49 -15.04 -6.53 -2.13
N LYS A 50 -13.98 -7.13 -1.59
CA LYS A 50 -14.04 -8.12 -0.50
C LYS A 50 -13.85 -7.53 0.90
N ARG A 51 -13.88 -6.20 1.02
CA ARG A 51 -13.52 -5.47 2.25
C ARG A 51 -14.32 -5.90 3.49
N ASP A 52 -15.58 -6.30 3.31
CA ASP A 52 -16.47 -6.72 4.40
C ASP A 52 -16.10 -8.11 4.96
N HIS A 53 -15.35 -8.91 4.20
CA HIS A 53 -14.89 -10.25 4.58
C HIS A 53 -13.41 -10.28 4.94
N LEU A 54 -12.71 -9.14 4.99
CA LEU A 54 -11.27 -9.12 5.26
C LEU A 54 -10.94 -9.71 6.63
N LYS A 55 -11.79 -9.49 7.65
CA LYS A 55 -11.57 -10.08 8.97
C LYS A 55 -11.49 -11.60 8.86
N GLU A 56 -12.49 -12.25 8.26
CA GLU A 56 -12.54 -13.70 8.05
C GLU A 56 -11.45 -14.23 7.11
N MET A 57 -11.04 -13.43 6.12
CA MET A 57 -10.01 -13.81 5.15
C MET A 57 -8.59 -13.77 5.73
N PHE A 58 -8.32 -12.83 6.65
CA PHE A 58 -6.96 -12.52 7.10
C PHE A 58 -6.71 -12.82 8.58
N GLN A 59 -7.72 -12.68 9.44
CA GLN A 59 -7.69 -12.99 10.87
C GLN A 59 -8.55 -14.25 11.08
N GLY A 60 -8.02 -15.28 11.75
CA GLY A 60 -8.78 -16.52 12.00
C GLY A 60 -10.05 -16.30 12.85
N ASP A 61 -10.71 -17.38 13.26
CA ASP A 61 -12.01 -17.41 13.99
C ASP A 61 -12.02 -16.75 15.40
N GLY A 62 -11.10 -15.84 15.69
CA GLY A 62 -11.07 -15.05 16.91
C GLY A 62 -12.05 -13.87 16.82
N ASN A 63 -13.22 -14.01 17.44
CA ASN A 63 -14.12 -12.90 17.73
C ASN A 63 -13.52 -12.03 18.85
N VAL A 64 -12.45 -11.32 18.55
CA VAL A 64 -12.01 -10.22 19.40
C VAL A 64 -12.96 -9.06 19.13
N VAL A 65 -13.85 -8.81 20.09
CA VAL A 65 -14.66 -7.60 20.17
C VAL A 65 -13.74 -6.53 20.74
N GLU A 66 -13.19 -5.69 19.88
CA GLU A 66 -12.43 -4.53 20.33
C GLU A 66 -13.39 -3.47 20.90
N ASP A 67 -12.98 -2.84 21.99
CA ASP A 67 -13.68 -1.68 22.55
C ASP A 67 -13.60 -0.51 21.56
N GLU A 68 -14.72 0.20 21.37
CA GLU A 68 -14.83 1.37 20.51
C GLU A 68 -13.74 2.43 20.82
N ARG A 69 -13.35 2.57 22.09
CA ARG A 69 -12.28 3.50 22.49
C ARG A 69 -10.92 3.11 21.91
N THR A 70 -10.61 1.82 21.97
CA THR A 70 -9.37 1.27 21.41
C THR A 70 -9.36 1.40 19.89
N GLN A 71 -10.50 1.14 19.25
CA GLN A 71 -10.67 1.32 17.81
C GLN A 71 -10.44 2.78 17.38
N LEU A 72 -11.02 3.75 18.09
CA LEU A 72 -10.83 5.18 17.81
C LEU A 72 -9.38 5.64 17.99
N ILE A 73 -8.68 5.14 19.02
CA ILE A 73 -7.26 5.43 19.23
C ILE A 73 -6.43 4.87 18.06
N ASN A 74 -6.71 3.63 17.66
CA ASN A 74 -6.00 2.96 16.56
C ASN A 74 -6.24 3.68 15.22
N GLU A 75 -7.47 4.13 14.96
CA GLU A 75 -7.81 4.90 13.75
C GLU A 75 -7.03 6.22 13.68
N LYS A 76 -6.98 6.98 14.78
CA LYS A 76 -6.23 8.24 14.87
C LYS A 76 -4.73 8.02 14.70
N ALA A 77 -4.18 7.02 15.38
CA ALA A 77 -2.76 6.67 15.29
C ALA A 77 -2.38 6.21 13.86
N SER A 78 -3.21 5.38 13.23
CA SER A 78 -3.01 4.90 11.86
C SER A 78 -3.05 6.05 10.85
N THR A 79 -4.03 6.95 10.96
CA THR A 79 -4.14 8.12 10.07
C THR A 79 -2.93 9.06 10.21
N MET A 80 -2.48 9.32 11.44
CA MET A 80 -1.29 10.14 11.69
C MET A 80 -0.03 9.47 11.12
N THR A 81 0.13 8.16 11.35
CA THR A 81 1.27 7.38 10.86
C THR A 81 1.33 7.40 9.33
N LEU A 82 0.18 7.18 8.67
CA LEU A 82 0.10 7.24 7.21
C LEU A 82 0.48 8.63 6.67
N GLY A 83 0.00 9.69 7.30
CA GLY A 83 0.33 11.07 6.92
C GLY A 83 1.84 11.35 7.02
N ILE A 84 2.47 10.95 8.13
CA ILE A 84 3.92 11.10 8.32
C ILE A 84 4.70 10.25 7.32
N PHE A 85 4.29 9.00 7.09
CA PHE A 85 4.94 8.10 6.14
C PHE A 85 4.93 8.65 4.72
N ILE A 86 3.77 9.15 4.26
CA ILE A 86 3.65 9.80 2.94
C ILE A 86 4.55 11.03 2.85
N ALA A 87 4.57 11.87 3.89
CA ALA A 87 5.42 13.05 3.92
C ALA A 87 6.91 12.68 3.80
N VAL A 88 7.38 11.69 4.57
CA VAL A 88 8.76 11.20 4.51
C VAL A 88 9.11 10.69 3.11
N ILE A 89 8.25 9.87 2.51
CA ILE A 89 8.47 9.35 1.15
C ILE A 89 8.59 10.49 0.14
N ILE A 90 7.71 11.50 0.21
CA ILE A 90 7.74 12.66 -0.68
C ILE A 90 9.05 13.42 -0.51
N TYR A 91 9.46 13.72 0.73
CA TYR A 91 10.70 14.46 0.99
C TYR A 91 11.93 13.70 0.49
N VAL A 92 12.02 12.39 0.73
CA VAL A 92 13.13 11.57 0.22
C VAL A 92 13.13 11.55 -1.30
N GLY A 93 11.96 11.39 -1.93
CA GLY A 93 11.82 11.45 -3.39
C GLY A 93 12.28 12.78 -3.98
N ILE A 94 11.88 13.91 -3.37
CA ILE A 94 12.31 15.26 -3.79
C ILE A 94 13.81 15.43 -3.65
N ILE A 95 14.41 15.02 -2.52
CA ILE A 95 15.85 15.13 -2.29
C ILE A 95 16.62 14.37 -3.37
N ILE A 96 16.22 13.13 -3.67
CA ILE A 96 16.84 12.32 -4.72
C ILE A 96 16.73 13.00 -6.09
N LEU A 97 15.55 13.53 -6.45
CA LEU A 97 15.34 14.22 -7.72
C LEU A 97 16.06 15.57 -7.82
N ALA A 98 16.28 16.25 -6.69
CA ALA A 98 17.07 17.49 -6.64
C ALA A 98 18.55 17.21 -6.90
N LEU A 99 19.05 16.05 -6.44
CA LEU A 99 20.42 15.60 -6.64
C LEU A 99 20.68 14.97 -8.02
N ARG A 100 19.72 15.04 -8.96
CA ARG A 100 19.79 14.40 -10.29
C ARG A 100 21.04 14.72 -11.11
N ASN A 101 21.64 15.90 -10.92
CA ASN A 101 22.83 16.31 -11.64
C ASN A 101 24.11 15.64 -11.09
N SER A 102 24.12 15.31 -9.80
CA SER A 102 25.25 14.67 -9.12
C SER A 102 25.12 13.14 -9.08
N PHE A 103 23.88 12.64 -9.02
CA PHE A 103 23.54 11.23 -8.83
C PHE A 103 22.43 10.80 -9.82
N PRO A 104 22.71 10.82 -11.14
CA PRO A 104 21.70 10.54 -12.16
C PRO A 104 21.13 9.12 -12.09
N GLU A 105 21.88 8.15 -11.58
CA GLU A 105 21.45 6.76 -11.43
C GLU A 105 20.26 6.58 -10.47
N TRP A 106 20.06 7.50 -9.52
CA TRP A 106 18.97 7.42 -8.53
C TRP A 106 17.69 8.15 -8.96
N ILE A 107 17.70 8.84 -10.11
CA ILE A 107 16.54 9.59 -10.62
C ILE A 107 15.28 8.70 -10.66
N LEU A 108 15.44 7.45 -11.10
CA LEU A 108 14.33 6.52 -11.19
C LEU A 108 13.71 6.24 -9.82
N THR A 109 14.54 6.04 -8.79
CA THR A 109 14.08 5.82 -7.40
C THR A 109 13.31 7.03 -6.88
N GLY A 110 13.77 8.24 -7.20
CA GLY A 110 13.07 9.48 -6.87
C GLY A 110 11.66 9.53 -7.46
N TYR A 111 11.50 9.21 -8.75
CA TYR A 111 10.18 9.15 -9.39
C TYR A 111 9.28 8.06 -8.81
N ILE A 112 9.85 6.88 -8.49
CA ILE A 112 9.10 5.78 -7.88
C ILE A 112 8.54 6.19 -6.51
N LEU A 113 9.34 6.84 -5.66
CA LEU A 113 8.88 7.29 -4.35
C LEU A 113 7.72 8.29 -4.45
N ILE A 114 7.83 9.27 -5.35
CA ILE A 114 6.74 10.24 -5.58
C ILE A 114 5.49 9.53 -6.12
N GLY A 115 5.65 8.61 -7.08
CA GLY A 115 4.54 7.81 -7.62
C GLY A 115 3.84 6.99 -6.54
N SER A 116 4.60 6.33 -5.66
CA SER A 116 4.06 5.57 -4.53
C SER A 116 3.31 6.45 -3.54
N ALA A 117 3.82 7.64 -3.22
CA ALA A 117 3.13 8.59 -2.35
C ALA A 117 1.78 9.02 -2.92
N VAL A 118 1.72 9.34 -4.22
CA VAL A 118 0.46 9.68 -4.92
C VAL A 118 -0.51 8.50 -4.87
N LEU A 119 -0.04 7.28 -5.15
CA LEU A 119 -0.88 6.09 -5.08
C LEU A 119 -1.45 5.87 -3.67
N CYS A 120 -0.65 6.03 -2.61
CA CYS A 120 -1.11 5.96 -1.23
C CYS A 120 -2.20 6.99 -0.92
N LEU A 121 -2.06 8.23 -1.39
CA LEU A 121 -3.08 9.28 -1.22
C LEU A 121 -4.39 8.93 -1.93
N VAL A 122 -4.31 8.39 -3.14
CA VAL A 122 -5.49 7.94 -3.90
C VAL A 122 -6.22 6.82 -3.17
N ILE A 123 -5.49 5.80 -2.71
CA ILE A 123 -6.06 4.69 -1.94
C ILE A 123 -6.72 5.22 -0.67
N TYR A 124 -6.01 6.06 0.10
CA TYR A 124 -6.54 6.65 1.33
C TYR A 124 -7.82 7.45 1.07
N GLY A 125 -7.84 8.28 0.03
CA GLY A 125 -9.02 9.06 -0.35
C GLY A 125 -10.22 8.18 -0.70
N ILE A 126 -10.02 7.17 -1.55
CA ILE A 126 -11.08 6.21 -1.94
C ILE A 126 -11.60 5.47 -0.70
N SER A 127 -10.72 4.95 0.14
CA SER A 127 -11.08 4.25 1.37
C SER A 127 -11.87 5.16 2.32
N ARG A 128 -11.44 6.42 2.48
CA ARG A 128 -12.11 7.37 3.37
C ARG A 128 -13.52 7.73 2.88
N ILE A 129 -13.67 8.02 1.59
CA ILE A 129 -14.98 8.32 0.97
C ILE A 129 -15.93 7.14 1.13
N TYR A 130 -15.42 5.91 1.00
CA TYR A 130 -16.22 4.72 1.19
C TYR A 130 -16.74 4.61 2.61
N TYR A 131 -15.84 4.65 3.60
CA TYR A 131 -16.23 4.43 4.99
C TYR A 131 -17.13 5.55 5.52
N SER A 132 -16.91 6.80 5.10
CA SER A 132 -17.81 7.92 5.45
C SER A 132 -19.20 7.84 4.81
N ARG A 133 -19.40 6.99 3.80
CA ARG A 133 -20.71 6.77 3.16
C ARG A 133 -21.45 5.57 3.75
N LYS A 134 -20.72 4.59 4.27
CA LYS A 134 -21.29 3.36 4.84
C LYS A 134 -21.67 3.51 6.31
N TYR A 135 -20.90 4.29 7.07
CA TYR A 135 -21.10 4.57 8.49
C TYR A 135 -21.28 6.07 8.69
#